data_AF-A0AAQ0RSV7-F1
#
_entry.id   AF-A0AAQ0RSV7-F1
#
_cell.length_a   1.000
_cell.length_b   1.000
_cell.length_c   1.000
_cell.angle_alpha   90.00
_cell.angle_beta   90.00
_cell.angle_gamma   90.00
#
_symmetry.space_group_name_H-M   'P 1'
#
loop_
_entity.id
_entity.type
_entity.pdbx_description
1 polymer ?
#
loop_
_entity_poly.entity_id
_entity_poly.type
_entity_poly.pdbx_seq_one_letter_code
_entity_poly.pdbx_strand_id
1 'polypeptide(L)'
;MNAIFYKEWIKTRWYLLLALLVTLGFAGYSMLRINRVASMKGVEHVWEVMLARDTVFVDLLEFIPLLVGILLALVQFVPEMHHKCLKLTLHLPYPQLRMINLMLLYGLVVLLICFAANYLLMTVYMQGVLAPELYSRILLTVLPWYLAGIAAYLLISWICLEPTWKRRVLNLVISVLLLRIFFLAPAPEAYNAFLPWLAIYTLLTASLSWLSIARFKVGKQD
;
A
#
# COMPACT_ATOMS: atom_id res chain seq x y z
N MET A 1 -11.36 -1.58 22.91
CA MET A 1 -10.94 -1.24 21.53
C MET A 1 -9.97 -0.05 21.52
N ASN A 2 -10.30 1.07 22.17
CA ASN A 2 -9.49 2.31 22.16
C ASN A 2 -8.02 2.14 22.62
N ALA A 3 -7.74 1.26 23.58
CA ALA A 3 -6.38 1.01 24.05
C ALA A 3 -5.46 0.38 22.98
N ILE A 4 -6.01 -0.44 22.07
CA ILE A 4 -5.24 -1.06 20.97
C ILE A 4 -4.88 0.02 19.95
N PHE A 5 -5.86 0.81 19.52
CA PHE A 5 -5.65 1.93 18.60
C PHE A 5 -4.63 2.95 19.13
N TYR A 6 -4.71 3.29 20.41
CA TYR A 6 -3.77 4.22 21.04
C TYR A 6 -2.34 3.67 21.08
N LYS A 7 -2.19 2.37 21.39
CA LYS A 7 -0.89 1.68 21.35
C LYS A 7 -0.30 1.72 19.93
N GLU A 8 -1.11 1.44 18.92
CA GLU A 8 -0.64 1.44 17.53
C GLU A 8 -0.30 2.83 17.02
N TRP A 9 -1.09 3.84 17.37
CA TRP A 9 -0.81 5.24 17.06
C TRP A 9 0.55 5.71 17.58
N ILE A 10 0.88 5.39 18.83
CA ILE A 10 2.18 5.78 19.40
C ILE A 10 3.35 5.19 18.60
N LYS A 11 3.20 3.95 18.10
CA LYS A 11 4.22 3.28 17.29
C LYS A 11 4.34 3.92 15.90
N THR A 12 3.21 4.24 15.26
CA THR A 12 3.18 4.62 13.84
C THR A 12 3.29 6.12 13.61
N ARG A 13 3.02 6.99 14.59
CA ARG A 13 2.89 8.46 14.40
C ARG A 13 4.02 9.12 13.60
N TRP A 14 5.28 8.85 13.93
CA TRP A 14 6.43 9.47 13.25
C TRP A 14 6.63 8.91 11.85
N TYR A 15 6.36 7.62 11.71
CA TYR A 15 6.37 6.96 10.41
C TYR A 15 5.27 7.52 9.49
N LEU A 16 4.07 7.77 10.03
CA LEU A 16 2.97 8.36 9.25
C LEU A 16 3.27 9.77 8.79
N LEU A 17 3.86 10.60 9.64
CA LEU A 17 4.31 11.93 9.25
C LEU A 17 5.35 11.87 8.13
N LEU A 18 6.33 10.96 8.24
CA LEU A 18 7.35 10.78 7.21
C LEU A 18 6.77 10.23 5.90
N ALA A 19 5.91 9.21 5.97
CA ALA A 19 5.24 8.63 4.81
C ALA A 19 4.37 9.66 4.09
N LEU A 20 3.66 10.50 4.84
CA LEU A 20 2.85 11.58 4.30
C LEU A 20 3.72 12.65 3.64
N LEU A 21 4.81 13.09 4.27
CA LEU A 21 5.76 14.03 3.67
C LEU A 21 6.40 13.50 2.38
N VAL A 22 6.81 12.23 2.38
CA VAL A 22 7.43 11.59 1.20
C VAL A 22 6.41 11.46 0.07
N THR A 23 5.22 10.92 0.33
CA THR A 23 4.18 10.76 -0.70
C THR A 23 3.74 12.10 -1.28
N LEU A 24 3.51 13.12 -0.43
CA LEU A 24 3.17 14.46 -0.88
C LEU A 24 4.32 15.14 -1.65
N GLY A 25 5.56 14.97 -1.21
CA GLY A 25 6.73 15.55 -1.88
C GLY A 25 6.90 15.00 -3.29
N PHE A 26 6.74 13.69 -3.48
CA PHE A 26 6.81 13.06 -4.79
C PHE A 26 5.57 13.33 -5.67
N ALA A 27 4.38 13.42 -5.07
CA ALA A 27 3.18 13.89 -5.75
C ALA A 27 3.38 15.32 -6.28
N GLY A 28 3.87 16.23 -5.44
CA GLY A 28 4.18 17.62 -5.81
C GLY A 28 5.29 17.72 -6.85
N TYR A 29 6.33 16.90 -6.78
CA TYR A 29 7.37 16.85 -7.81
C TYR A 29 6.81 16.42 -9.17
N SER A 30 5.96 15.41 -9.21
CA SER A 30 5.32 14.91 -10.43
C SER A 30 4.40 15.96 -11.04
N MET A 31 3.69 16.72 -10.20
CA MET A 31 2.87 17.87 -10.58
C MET A 31 3.69 19.00 -11.21
N LEU A 32 4.79 19.40 -10.57
CA LEU A 32 5.68 20.44 -11.09
C LEU A 32 6.33 20.04 -12.41
N ARG A 33 6.63 18.74 -12.59
CA ARG A 33 7.14 18.20 -13.84
C ARG A 33 6.13 18.34 -14.97
N ILE A 34 4.86 18.00 -14.73
CA ILE A 34 3.77 18.16 -15.71
C ILE A 34 3.57 19.64 -16.05
N ASN A 35 3.54 20.52 -15.05
CA ASN A 35 3.38 21.97 -15.25
C ASN A 35 4.55 22.56 -16.07
N ARG A 36 5.79 22.15 -15.78
CA ARG A 36 6.97 22.57 -16.55
C ARG A 36 6.90 22.13 -18.01
N VAL A 37 6.46 20.89 -18.29
CA VAL A 37 6.33 20.41 -19.67
C VAL A 37 5.20 21.13 -20.40
N ALA A 38 4.07 21.37 -19.73
CA ALA A 38 2.94 22.14 -20.27
C ALA A 38 3.33 23.59 -20.60
N SER A 39 4.12 24.24 -19.75
CA SER A 39 4.59 25.61 -19.95
C SER A 39 5.66 25.74 -21.04
N MET A 40 6.55 24.75 -21.18
CA MET A 40 7.68 24.82 -22.12
C MET A 40 7.34 24.37 -23.54
N LYS A 41 6.39 23.44 -23.72
CA LYS A 41 6.09 22.82 -25.02
C LYS A 41 4.63 22.99 -25.47
N GLY A 42 3.81 23.66 -24.67
CA GLY A 42 2.36 23.77 -24.90
C GLY A 42 1.60 22.53 -24.45
N VAL A 43 0.35 22.73 -24.05
CA VAL A 43 -0.54 21.68 -23.56
C VAL A 43 -0.86 20.65 -24.66
N GLU A 44 -0.85 21.07 -25.93
CA GLU A 44 -1.07 20.19 -27.09
C GLU A 44 0.03 19.14 -27.25
N HIS A 45 1.30 19.48 -26.97
CA HIS A 45 2.38 18.49 -26.99
C HIS A 45 2.31 17.53 -25.80
N VAL A 46 1.79 17.96 -24.64
CA VAL A 46 1.52 17.05 -23.50
C VAL A 46 0.39 16.08 -23.86
N TRP A 47 -0.64 16.58 -24.51
CA TRP A 47 -1.76 15.77 -25.02
C TRP A 47 -1.29 14.74 -26.04
N GLU A 48 -0.49 15.17 -27.02
CA GLU A 48 0.06 14.30 -28.07
C GLU A 48 1.05 13.28 -27.52
N VAL A 49 1.92 13.65 -26.57
CA VAL A 49 2.86 12.70 -25.94
C VAL A 49 2.13 11.71 -25.02
N MET A 50 1.04 12.11 -24.35
CA MET A 50 0.21 11.16 -23.59
C MET A 50 -0.56 10.20 -24.49
N LEU A 51 -1.07 10.65 -25.63
CA LEU A 51 -1.81 9.79 -26.59
C LEU A 51 -0.91 8.94 -27.48
N ALA A 52 0.27 9.44 -27.87
CA ALA A 52 1.15 8.77 -28.83
C ALA A 52 2.22 7.89 -28.17
N ARG A 53 2.57 8.14 -26.91
CA ARG A 53 3.72 7.49 -26.26
C ARG A 53 3.36 6.66 -25.03
N ASP A 54 2.12 6.70 -24.53
CA ASP A 54 1.67 5.98 -23.33
C ASP A 54 2.63 6.14 -22.12
N THR A 55 3.46 7.19 -22.12
CA THR A 55 4.45 7.40 -21.08
C THR A 55 3.75 8.02 -19.88
N VAL A 56 3.62 7.23 -18.82
CA VAL A 56 3.07 7.70 -17.56
C VAL A 56 4.09 8.66 -16.94
N PHE A 57 3.83 9.98 -17.01
CA PHE A 57 4.71 10.99 -16.40
C PHE A 57 4.90 10.82 -14.88
N VAL A 58 4.15 9.89 -14.28
CA VAL A 58 4.06 9.55 -12.87
C VAL A 58 4.82 8.26 -12.51
N ASP A 59 5.70 7.74 -13.36
CA ASP A 59 6.52 6.53 -13.08
C ASP A 59 7.24 6.57 -11.72
N LEU A 60 7.62 7.77 -11.23
CA LEU A 60 8.24 7.92 -9.91
C LEU A 60 7.30 7.57 -8.74
N LEU A 61 5.97 7.67 -8.91
CA LEU A 61 5.01 7.23 -7.88
C LEU A 61 4.70 5.74 -7.92
N GLU A 62 5.13 5.00 -8.94
CA GLU A 62 4.80 3.57 -9.07
C GLU A 62 5.25 2.76 -7.85
N PHE A 63 6.48 3.00 -7.37
CA PHE A 63 7.07 2.24 -6.26
C PHE A 63 6.82 2.84 -4.88
N ILE A 64 6.32 4.08 -4.79
CA ILE A 64 6.20 4.80 -3.51
C ILE A 64 5.09 4.21 -2.63
N PRO A 65 3.84 4.02 -3.11
CA PRO A 65 2.78 3.36 -2.34
C PRO A 65 3.18 1.96 -1.87
N LEU A 66 3.92 1.23 -2.71
CA LEU A 66 4.49 -0.08 -2.36
C LEU A 66 5.41 0.05 -1.14
N LEU A 67 6.44 0.90 -1.22
CA LEU A 67 7.39 1.11 -0.13
C LEU A 67 6.70 1.58 1.16
N VAL A 68 5.69 2.44 1.05
CA VAL A 68 4.90 2.91 2.20
C VAL A 68 4.14 1.74 2.85
N GLY A 69 3.50 0.89 2.06
CA GLY A 69 2.82 -0.31 2.58
C GLY A 69 3.78 -1.27 3.30
N ILE A 70 4.96 -1.50 2.71
CA ILE A 70 6.02 -2.35 3.25
C ILE A 70 6.49 -1.84 4.62
N LEU A 71 6.88 -0.57 4.67
CA LEU A 71 7.46 0.04 5.86
C LEU A 71 6.42 0.15 6.99
N LEU A 72 5.15 0.46 6.69
CA LEU A 72 4.08 0.49 7.69
C LEU A 72 3.90 -0.87 8.37
N ALA A 73 3.91 -1.96 7.59
CA ALA A 73 3.82 -3.32 8.13
C ALA A 73 5.03 -3.66 9.01
N LEU A 74 6.25 -3.28 8.61
CA LEU A 74 7.45 -3.52 9.41
C LEU A 74 7.41 -2.75 10.74
N VAL A 75 7.09 -1.46 10.71
CA VAL A 75 7.00 -0.62 11.91
C VAL A 75 5.94 -1.14 12.89
N GLN A 76 4.82 -1.67 12.37
CA GLN A 76 3.75 -2.19 13.22
C GLN A 76 4.11 -3.55 13.85
N PHE A 77 4.60 -4.51 13.05
CA PHE A 77 4.71 -5.92 13.46
C PHE A 77 6.10 -6.35 13.94
N VAL A 78 7.21 -5.74 13.50
CA VAL A 78 8.57 -6.08 13.96
C VAL A 78 8.76 -5.89 15.47
N PRO A 79 8.44 -4.73 16.08
CA PRO A 79 8.58 -4.57 17.53
C PRO A 79 7.69 -5.54 18.31
N GLU A 80 6.53 -5.91 17.76
CA GLU A 80 5.58 -6.82 18.40
C GLU A 80 6.11 -8.26 18.49
N MET A 81 6.88 -8.67 17.48
CA MET A 81 7.59 -9.95 17.45
C MET A 81 8.84 -9.93 18.35
N HIS A 82 9.63 -8.86 18.32
CA HIS A 82 10.87 -8.75 19.10
C HIS A 82 10.61 -8.74 20.61
N HIS A 83 9.57 -8.04 21.05
CA HIS A 83 9.22 -7.97 22.48
C HIS A 83 8.43 -9.19 23.00
N LYS A 84 8.25 -10.25 22.18
CA LYS A 84 7.38 -11.41 22.49
C LYS A 84 5.97 -11.00 22.95
N CYS A 85 5.53 -9.79 22.62
CA CYS A 85 4.23 -9.26 23.02
C CYS A 85 3.10 -10.10 22.44
N LEU A 86 3.30 -10.71 21.27
CA LEU A 86 2.39 -11.70 20.69
C LEU A 86 2.19 -12.91 21.60
N LYS A 87 3.25 -13.42 22.25
CA LYS A 87 3.16 -14.52 23.23
C LYS A 87 2.39 -14.11 24.48
N LEU A 88 2.54 -12.86 24.92
CA LEU A 88 1.78 -12.32 26.06
C LEU A 88 0.30 -12.07 25.71
N THR A 89 -0.01 -11.53 24.54
CA THR A 89 -1.40 -11.37 24.07
C THR A 89 -2.10 -12.70 23.80
N LEU A 90 -1.34 -13.77 23.52
CA LEU A 90 -1.88 -15.13 23.40
C LEU A 90 -2.43 -15.70 24.71
N HIS A 91 -1.95 -15.24 25.88
CA HIS A 91 -2.41 -15.72 27.19
C HIS A 91 -3.61 -14.93 27.74
N LEU A 92 -4.01 -13.82 27.11
CA LEU A 92 -5.19 -13.06 27.53
C LEU A 92 -6.48 -13.82 27.15
N PRO A 93 -7.54 -13.78 28.00
CA PRO A 93 -8.85 -14.37 27.74
C PRO A 93 -9.65 -13.53 26.73
N TYR A 94 -9.04 -13.17 25.61
CA TYR A 94 -9.67 -12.44 24.51
C TYR A 94 -9.47 -13.21 23.20
N PRO A 95 -10.49 -13.28 22.30
CA PRO A 95 -10.36 -13.96 21.02
C PRO A 95 -9.24 -13.33 20.17
N GLN A 96 -8.16 -14.08 19.96
CA GLN A 96 -6.92 -13.58 19.38
C GLN A 96 -7.08 -13.12 17.93
N LEU A 97 -7.93 -13.80 17.16
CA LEU A 97 -8.28 -13.41 15.80
C LEU A 97 -8.91 -12.01 15.75
N ARG A 98 -9.74 -11.64 16.74
CA ARG A 98 -10.33 -10.29 16.81
C ARG A 98 -9.27 -9.24 17.08
N MET A 99 -8.29 -9.53 17.94
CA MET A 99 -7.23 -8.58 18.24
C MET A 99 -6.34 -8.30 17.02
N ILE A 100 -5.92 -9.34 16.30
CA ILE A 100 -5.06 -9.17 15.12
C ILE A 100 -5.85 -8.54 13.95
N ASN A 101 -7.13 -8.87 13.80
CA ASN A 101 -7.98 -8.19 12.83
C ASN A 101 -8.11 -6.70 13.12
N LEU A 102 -8.18 -6.29 14.39
CA LEU A 102 -8.20 -4.87 14.76
C LEU A 102 -6.87 -4.18 14.41
N MET A 103 -5.73 -4.86 14.64
CA MET A 103 -4.40 -4.34 14.28
C MET A 103 -4.25 -4.19 12.75
N LEU A 104 -4.62 -5.23 12.00
CA LEU A 104 -4.61 -5.19 10.54
C LEU A 104 -5.53 -4.09 10.00
N LEU A 105 -6.74 -3.98 10.54
CA LEU A 105 -7.72 -2.98 10.15
C LEU A 105 -7.24 -1.56 10.45
N TYR A 106 -6.55 -1.34 11.56
CA TYR A 106 -5.92 -0.04 11.84
C TYR A 106 -4.93 0.34 10.74
N GLY A 107 -3.97 -0.54 10.39
CA GLY A 107 -3.00 -0.23 9.34
C GLY A 107 -3.65 -0.03 7.96
N LEU A 108 -4.70 -0.80 7.64
CA LEU A 108 -5.49 -0.60 6.42
C LEU A 108 -6.19 0.77 6.38
N VAL A 109 -6.87 1.16 7.46
CA VAL A 109 -7.55 2.47 7.55
C VAL A 109 -6.56 3.61 7.39
N VAL A 110 -5.41 3.50 8.04
CA VAL A 110 -4.36 4.53 7.98
C VAL A 110 -3.77 4.66 6.57
N LEU A 111 -3.49 3.54 5.89
CA LEU A 111 -3.04 3.56 4.49
C LEU A 111 -4.11 4.14 3.56
N LEU A 112 -5.38 3.76 3.75
CA LEU A 112 -6.50 4.29 2.97
C LEU A 112 -6.62 5.81 3.13
N ILE A 113 -6.51 6.34 4.35
CA ILE A 113 -6.53 7.79 4.60
C ILE A 113 -5.36 8.48 3.90
N CYS A 114 -4.15 7.91 3.99
CA CYS A 114 -2.95 8.47 3.34
C CYS A 114 -3.06 8.49 1.81
N PHE A 115 -3.51 7.39 1.21
CA PHE A 115 -3.68 7.29 -0.24
C PHE A 115 -4.86 8.12 -0.74
N ALA A 116 -5.97 8.21 0.02
CA ALA A 116 -7.09 9.08 -0.30
C ALA A 116 -6.69 10.56 -0.27
N ALA A 117 -5.90 10.99 0.72
CA ALA A 117 -5.38 12.36 0.79
C ALA A 117 -4.47 12.68 -0.42
N ASN A 118 -3.58 11.77 -0.80
CA ASN A 118 -2.73 11.92 -1.98
C ASN A 118 -3.55 11.98 -3.28
N TYR A 119 -4.54 11.10 -3.43
CA TYR A 119 -5.45 11.07 -4.58
C TYR A 119 -6.26 12.36 -4.70
N LEU A 120 -6.78 12.88 -3.58
CA LEU A 120 -7.53 14.14 -3.56
C LEU A 120 -6.64 15.32 -3.96
N LEU A 121 -5.43 15.41 -3.40
CA LEU A 121 -4.48 16.47 -3.72
C LEU A 121 -4.09 16.42 -5.21
N MET A 122 -3.86 15.23 -5.76
CA MET A 122 -3.68 15.03 -7.20
C MET A 122 -4.86 15.51 -8.03
N THR A 123 -6.08 15.19 -7.61
CA THR A 123 -7.29 15.59 -8.32
C THR A 123 -7.45 17.11 -8.36
N VAL A 124 -7.33 17.78 -7.20
CA VAL A 124 -7.49 19.24 -7.09
C VAL A 124 -6.44 19.98 -7.94
N TYR A 125 -5.18 19.52 -7.91
CA TYR A 125 -4.12 20.16 -8.69
C TYR A 125 -4.32 19.95 -10.20
N MET A 126 -4.62 18.74 -10.63
CA MET A 126 -4.76 18.41 -12.05
C MET A 126 -5.99 19.07 -12.68
N GLN A 127 -7.08 19.25 -11.92
CA GLN A 127 -8.26 20.02 -12.37
C GLN A 127 -7.91 21.48 -12.73
N GLY A 128 -6.88 22.05 -12.11
CA GLY A 128 -6.43 23.42 -12.41
C GLY A 128 -5.51 23.53 -13.63
N VAL A 129 -4.95 22.43 -14.13
CA VAL A 129 -3.89 22.44 -15.16
C VAL A 129 -4.28 21.68 -16.44
N LEU A 130 -5.12 20.64 -16.33
CA LEU A 130 -5.40 19.69 -17.41
C LEU A 130 -6.90 19.55 -17.70
N ALA A 131 -7.23 19.18 -18.94
CA ALA A 131 -8.59 18.83 -19.36
C ALA A 131 -9.12 17.57 -18.63
N PRO A 132 -10.46 17.43 -18.49
CA PRO A 132 -11.06 16.38 -17.69
C PRO A 132 -10.80 14.95 -18.17
N GLU A 133 -10.65 14.73 -19.48
CA GLU A 133 -10.30 13.41 -19.97
C GLU A 133 -8.85 13.04 -19.63
N LEU A 134 -7.92 14.00 -19.55
CA LEU A 134 -6.51 13.70 -19.34
C LEU A 134 -6.22 13.32 -17.88
N TYR A 135 -6.76 14.07 -16.92
CA TYR A 135 -6.49 13.78 -15.50
C TYR A 135 -7.17 12.48 -15.04
N SER A 136 -8.34 12.13 -15.60
CA SER A 136 -9.04 10.89 -15.25
C SER A 136 -8.23 9.65 -15.64
N ARG A 137 -7.58 9.65 -16.81
CA ARG A 137 -6.64 8.59 -17.22
C ARG A 137 -5.47 8.47 -16.25
N ILE A 138 -4.87 9.61 -15.85
CA ILE A 138 -3.77 9.62 -14.87
C ILE A 138 -4.25 9.03 -13.54
N LEU A 139 -5.40 9.45 -13.02
CA LEU A 139 -5.92 8.94 -11.76
C LEU A 139 -6.18 7.41 -11.82
N LEU A 140 -6.71 6.91 -12.95
CA LEU A 140 -6.93 5.48 -13.16
C LEU A 140 -5.62 4.68 -13.20
N THR A 141 -4.53 5.25 -13.73
CA THR A 141 -3.20 4.59 -13.70
C THR A 141 -2.59 4.49 -12.31
N VAL A 142 -2.95 5.40 -11.39
CA VAL A 142 -2.40 5.42 -10.03
C VAL A 142 -3.14 4.44 -9.09
N LEU A 143 -4.39 4.08 -9.39
CA LEU A 143 -5.20 3.18 -8.56
C LEU A 143 -4.57 1.78 -8.34
N PRO A 144 -4.05 1.09 -9.38
CA PRO A 144 -3.35 -0.18 -9.19
C PRO A 144 -2.16 -0.08 -8.23
N TRP A 145 -1.44 1.04 -8.25
CA TRP A 145 -0.28 1.24 -7.38
C TRP A 145 -0.69 1.42 -5.91
N TYR A 146 -1.78 2.13 -5.62
CA TYR A 146 -2.32 2.20 -4.27
C TYR A 146 -2.82 0.83 -3.77
N LEU A 147 -3.45 0.05 -4.65
CA LEU A 147 -3.82 -1.34 -4.34
C LEU A 147 -2.58 -2.20 -4.06
N ALA A 148 -1.50 -2.04 -4.81
CA ALA A 148 -0.23 -2.73 -4.58
C ALA A 148 0.37 -2.38 -3.21
N GLY A 149 0.29 -1.12 -2.78
CA GLY A 149 0.69 -0.69 -1.43
C GLY A 149 -0.11 -1.37 -0.32
N ILE A 150 -1.43 -1.47 -0.48
CA ILE A 150 -2.32 -2.18 0.45
C ILE A 150 -1.98 -3.69 0.47
N ALA A 151 -1.77 -4.28 -0.69
CA ALA A 151 -1.38 -5.69 -0.83
C ALA A 151 -0.04 -5.96 -0.12
N ALA A 152 0.95 -5.09 -0.31
CA ALA A 152 2.27 -5.21 0.30
C ALA A 152 2.20 -5.16 1.82
N TYR A 153 1.37 -4.26 2.38
CA TYR A 153 1.12 -4.21 3.82
C TYR A 153 0.57 -5.55 4.34
N LEU A 154 -0.46 -6.11 3.69
CA LEU A 154 -1.07 -7.38 4.09
C LEU A 154 -0.09 -8.55 3.96
N LEU A 155 0.67 -8.62 2.86
CA LEU A 155 1.64 -9.69 2.62
C LEU A 155 2.81 -9.64 3.62
N ILE A 156 3.31 -8.46 3.97
CA ILE A 156 4.39 -8.34 4.97
C ILE A 156 3.88 -8.59 6.37
N SER A 157 2.65 -8.18 6.69
CA SER A 157 2.03 -8.58 7.95
C SER A 157 2.00 -10.10 8.10
N TRP A 158 1.69 -10.82 7.01
CA TRP A 158 1.70 -12.29 6.97
C TRP A 158 3.11 -12.87 7.19
N ILE A 159 4.14 -12.34 6.54
CA ILE A 159 5.54 -12.74 6.72
C ILE A 159 6.02 -12.52 8.17
N CYS A 160 5.68 -11.36 8.74
CA CYS A 160 6.08 -10.98 10.09
C CYS A 160 5.42 -11.85 11.17
N LEU A 161 4.15 -12.20 10.99
CA LEU A 161 3.39 -13.03 11.94
C LEU A 161 3.79 -14.51 11.91
N GLU A 162 4.45 -14.99 10.85
CA GLU A 162 4.91 -16.38 10.79
C GLU A 162 6.05 -16.63 11.81
N PRO A 163 5.94 -17.65 12.69
CA PRO A 163 6.93 -17.92 13.72
C PRO A 163 8.17 -18.69 13.22
N THR A 164 8.05 -19.45 12.12
CA THR A 164 9.12 -20.34 11.63
C THR A 164 9.93 -19.67 10.51
N TRP A 165 11.26 -19.69 10.63
CA TRP A 165 12.16 -19.05 9.66
C TRP A 165 12.08 -19.66 8.26
N LYS A 166 12.01 -21.00 8.17
CA LYS A 166 11.90 -21.71 6.87
C LYS A 166 10.65 -21.27 6.09
N ARG A 167 9.51 -21.12 6.78
CA ARG A 167 8.26 -20.67 6.15
C ARG A 167 8.24 -19.17 5.92
N ARG A 168 8.92 -18.37 6.73
CA ARG A 168 9.08 -16.94 6.46
C ARG A 168 9.75 -16.69 5.11
N VAL A 169 10.78 -17.47 4.78
CA VAL A 169 11.45 -17.40 3.46
C VAL A 169 10.51 -17.84 2.34
N LEU A 170 9.76 -18.93 2.52
CA LEU A 170 8.76 -19.37 1.53
C LEU A 170 7.64 -18.33 1.33
N ASN A 171 7.10 -17.78 2.42
CA ASN A 171 6.08 -16.74 2.37
C ASN A 171 6.62 -15.49 1.67
N LEU A 172 7.90 -15.13 1.89
CA LEU A 172 8.54 -14.02 1.18
C LEU A 172 8.61 -14.26 -0.32
N VAL A 173 9.02 -15.46 -0.76
CA VAL A 173 9.02 -15.81 -2.18
C VAL A 173 7.62 -15.73 -2.78
N ILE A 174 6.61 -16.26 -2.07
CA ILE A 174 5.21 -16.17 -2.49
C ILE A 174 4.77 -14.71 -2.58
N SER A 175 5.03 -13.89 -1.56
CA SER A 175 4.67 -12.47 -1.55
C SER A 175 5.30 -11.68 -2.69
N VAL A 176 6.56 -11.96 -3.05
CA VAL A 176 7.21 -11.32 -4.22
C VAL A 176 6.50 -11.72 -5.52
N LEU A 177 6.16 -13.00 -5.69
CA LEU A 177 5.42 -13.48 -6.87
C LEU A 177 4.03 -12.84 -6.96
N LEU A 178 3.34 -12.71 -5.82
CA LEU A 178 2.02 -12.09 -5.73
C LEU A 178 2.07 -10.57 -6.00
N LEU A 179 3.08 -9.87 -5.49
CA LEU A 179 3.26 -8.44 -5.76
C LEU A 179 3.60 -8.17 -7.22
N ARG A 180 4.28 -9.10 -7.91
CA ARG A 180 4.60 -8.97 -9.34
C ARG A 180 3.36 -8.86 -10.23
N ILE A 181 2.21 -9.38 -9.80
CA ILE A 181 0.93 -9.30 -10.53
C ILE A 181 0.49 -7.84 -10.71
N PHE A 182 0.84 -6.96 -9.78
CA PHE A 182 0.50 -5.53 -9.86
C PHE A 182 1.40 -4.72 -10.81
N PHE A 183 2.53 -5.29 -11.25
CA PHE A 183 3.54 -4.63 -12.10
C PHE A 183 3.75 -5.35 -13.44
N LEU A 184 2.74 -6.10 -13.91
CA LEU A 184 2.88 -6.99 -15.07
C LEU A 184 2.85 -6.25 -16.43
N ALA A 185 2.10 -5.15 -16.52
CA ALA A 185 1.97 -4.32 -17.70
C ALA A 185 2.30 -2.85 -17.37
N PRO A 186 3.24 -2.21 -18.09
CA PRO A 186 3.54 -0.78 -17.95
C PRO A 186 2.57 0.12 -18.74
N ALA A 187 1.59 -0.48 -19.43
CA ALA A 187 0.65 0.27 -20.27
C ALA A 187 -0.41 1.01 -19.42
N PRO A 188 -0.65 2.31 -19.68
CA PRO A 188 -1.70 3.07 -19.01
C PRO A 188 -3.08 2.45 -19.29
N GLU A 189 -3.97 2.51 -18.30
CA GLU A 189 -5.35 1.97 -18.35
C GLU A 189 -5.50 0.45 -18.54
N ALA A 190 -4.41 -0.31 -18.69
CA ALA A 190 -4.43 -1.76 -18.92
C ALA A 190 -5.16 -2.53 -17.80
N TYR A 191 -5.21 -1.98 -16.59
CA TYR A 191 -5.84 -2.61 -15.45
C TYR A 191 -7.30 -2.21 -15.21
N ASN A 192 -7.91 -1.32 -15.99
CA ASN A 192 -9.26 -0.81 -15.70
C ASN A 192 -10.31 -1.93 -15.55
N ALA A 193 -10.30 -2.92 -16.43
CA ALA A 193 -11.17 -4.09 -16.34
C ALA A 193 -10.77 -5.06 -15.20
N PHE A 194 -9.51 -5.02 -14.78
CA PHE A 194 -8.93 -5.92 -13.78
C PHE A 194 -8.90 -5.32 -12.36
N LEU A 195 -9.14 -4.02 -12.20
CA LEU A 195 -9.19 -3.29 -10.92
C LEU A 195 -10.11 -3.94 -9.87
N PRO A 196 -11.39 -4.29 -10.17
CA PRO A 196 -12.24 -4.93 -9.17
C PRO A 196 -11.72 -6.31 -8.76
N TRP A 197 -11.11 -7.05 -9.69
CA TRP A 197 -10.49 -8.33 -9.39
C TRP A 197 -9.21 -8.19 -8.56
N LEU A 198 -8.39 -7.17 -8.81
CA LEU A 198 -7.24 -6.82 -7.98
C LEU A 198 -7.68 -6.44 -6.56
N ALA A 199 -8.75 -5.68 -6.39
CA ALA A 199 -9.27 -5.31 -5.07
C ALA A 199 -9.80 -6.54 -4.30
N ILE A 200 -10.51 -7.45 -4.96
CA ILE A 200 -10.93 -8.71 -4.35
C ILE A 200 -9.70 -9.53 -3.96
N TYR A 201 -8.71 -9.58 -4.84
CA TYR A 201 -7.45 -10.29 -4.59
C TYR A 201 -6.68 -9.71 -3.39
N THR A 202 -6.55 -8.38 -3.25
CA THR A 202 -5.90 -7.77 -2.09
C THR A 202 -6.64 -8.12 -0.80
N LEU A 203 -7.97 -8.08 -0.79
CA LEU A 203 -8.77 -8.50 0.36
C LEU A 203 -8.57 -9.98 0.70
N LEU A 204 -8.46 -10.84 -0.31
CA LEU A 204 -8.16 -12.27 -0.10
C LEU A 204 -6.78 -12.49 0.53
N THR A 205 -5.77 -11.65 0.23
CA THR A 205 -4.45 -11.77 0.89
C THR A 205 -4.52 -11.56 2.41
N ALA A 206 -5.51 -10.82 2.90
CA ALA A 206 -5.74 -10.66 4.34
C ALA A 206 -6.06 -12.00 5.03
N SER A 207 -6.70 -12.94 4.33
CA SER A 207 -7.03 -14.27 4.88
C SER A 207 -5.81 -15.15 5.17
N LEU A 208 -4.69 -14.91 4.48
CA LEU A 208 -3.43 -15.63 4.71
C LEU A 208 -2.86 -15.37 6.11
N SER A 209 -3.08 -14.16 6.63
CA SER A 209 -2.70 -13.79 8.00
C SER A 209 -3.38 -14.68 9.05
N TRP A 210 -4.63 -15.09 8.81
CA TRP A 210 -5.37 -15.99 9.71
C TRP A 210 -4.75 -17.38 9.78
N LEU A 211 -4.22 -17.88 8.67
CA LEU A 211 -3.56 -19.20 8.61
C LEU A 211 -2.27 -19.23 9.43
N SER A 212 -1.52 -18.12 9.47
CA SER A 212 -0.30 -18.03 10.29
C SER A 212 -0.61 -17.98 11.78
N ILE A 213 -1.70 -17.30 12.17
CA ILE A 213 -2.15 -17.20 13.56
C ILE A 213 -2.68 -18.54 14.06
N ALA A 214 -3.48 -19.23 13.25
CA ALA A 214 -3.97 -20.58 13.57
C ALA A 214 -2.80 -21.54 13.82
N ARG A 215 -1.71 -21.43 13.05
CA ARG A 215 -0.49 -22.22 13.26
C ARG A 215 0.28 -21.81 14.52
N PHE A 216 0.38 -20.52 14.81
CA PHE A 216 1.00 -20.01 16.03
C PHE A 216 0.29 -20.56 17.29
N LYS A 217 -1.04 -20.70 17.24
CA LYS A 217 -1.85 -21.29 18.32
C LYS A 217 -1.56 -22.76 18.57
N VAL A 218 -1.29 -23.54 17.52
CA VAL A 218 -1.03 -24.99 17.64
C VAL A 218 0.37 -25.28 18.20
N GLY A 219 1.25 -24.26 18.31
CA GLY A 219 2.57 -24.45 18.90
C GLY A 219 3.52 -25.29 18.05
N LYS A 220 3.21 -25.50 16.76
CA LYS A 220 4.13 -26.13 15.79
C LYS A 220 5.32 -25.21 15.53
N GLN A 221 6.27 -25.20 16.47
CA GLN A 221 7.62 -24.69 16.32
C GLN A 221 8.52 -25.89 15.97
N ASP A 222 8.33 -26.43 14.76
CA ASP A 222 9.26 -27.41 14.18
C ASP A 222 10.17 -26.71 13.15
#